data_AF-A0A9D2DMT4-F1
#
_entry.id   AF-A0A9D2DMT4-F1
#
_cell.length_a   1.000
_cell.length_b   1.000
_cell.length_c   1.000
_cell.angle_alpha   90.00
_cell.angle_beta   90.00
_cell.angle_gamma   90.00
#
_symmetry.space_group_name_H-M   'P 1'
#
loop_
_entity.id
_entity.type
_entity.pdbx_description
1 polymer ?
#
loop_
_entity_poly.entity_id
_entity_poly.type
_entity_poly.pdbx_seq_one_letter_code
_entity_poly.pdbx_strand_id
1 'polypeptide(L)' 'MRKNQVQRVVLHWPEEGAGSVLGDQVSEFHRDILERRLAQSGLTARQQIAVIDQILEGRKAKEHSGLRR' A
#
# COMPACT_ATOMS: atom_id res chain seq x y z
N MET A 1 -3.73 -24.68 -44.86
CA MET A 1 -3.97 -23.86 -43.66
C MET A 1 -2.61 -23.43 -43.10
N ARG A 2 -2.26 -22.13 -43.14
CA ARG A 2 -0.99 -21.63 -42.60
C ARG A 2 -1.04 -21.69 -41.07
N LYS A 3 -0.17 -22.49 -40.46
CA LYS A 3 0.03 -22.51 -39.01
C LYS A 3 0.75 -21.22 -38.63
N ASN A 4 0.02 -20.23 -38.10
CA ASN A 4 0.61 -19.05 -37.50
C ASN A 4 1.34 -19.48 -36.21
N GLN A 5 2.62 -19.82 -36.33
CA GLN A 5 3.50 -19.98 -35.16
C GLN A 5 3.86 -18.59 -34.67
N VAL A 6 3.35 -18.20 -33.51
CA VAL A 6 3.78 -17.00 -32.80
C VAL A 6 5.24 -17.21 -32.42
N GLN A 7 6.17 -16.55 -33.12
CA GLN A 7 7.61 -16.76 -32.97
C GLN A 7 8.26 -15.87 -31.90
N ARG A 8 7.53 -14.90 -31.33
CA ARG A 8 8.11 -13.98 -30.35
C ARG A 8 7.05 -13.42 -29.41
N VAL A 9 7.04 -13.92 -28.18
CA VAL A 9 6.34 -13.29 -27.06
C VAL A 9 7.37 -12.41 -26.36
N VAL A 10 7.18 -11.09 -26.41
CA VAL A 10 8.01 -10.16 -25.63
C VAL A 10 7.29 -9.92 -24.31
N LEU A 11 7.87 -10.45 -23.26
CA LEU A 11 7.38 -10.40 -21.90
C LEU A 11 8.03 -9.18 -21.22
N HIS A 12 7.25 -8.11 -21.01
CA HIS A 12 7.71 -6.91 -20.30
C HIS A 12 7.55 -7.14 -18.79
N TRP A 13 8.65 -7.44 -18.12
CA TRP A 13 8.66 -7.48 -16.66
C TRP A 13 8.89 -6.05 -16.18
N PRO A 14 8.15 -5.57 -15.17
CA PRO A 14 8.55 -4.34 -14.50
C PRO A 14 9.98 -4.52 -13.98
N GLU A 15 10.80 -3.47 -14.07
CA GLU A 15 12.14 -3.49 -13.49
C GLU A 15 12.09 -3.99 -12.04
N GLU A 16 13.05 -4.84 -11.66
CA GLU A 16 13.24 -5.23 -10.26
C GLU A 16 13.29 -3.96 -9.40
N GLY A 17 12.34 -3.81 -8.47
CA GLY A 17 12.22 -2.63 -7.60
C GLY A 17 11.13 -1.63 -7.99
N ALA A 18 10.49 -1.73 -9.16
CA ALA A 18 9.38 -0.82 -9.52
C ALA A 18 8.20 -0.91 -8.54
N GLY A 19 7.96 -2.11 -7.98
CA GLY A 19 6.96 -2.32 -6.93
C GLY A 19 7.35 -1.74 -5.58
N SER A 20 8.63 -1.72 -5.22
CA SER A 20 9.09 -1.13 -3.94
C SER A 20 9.04 0.40 -4.01
N VAL A 21 9.44 1.01 -5.13
CA VAL A 21 9.39 2.47 -5.32
C VAL A 21 7.96 3.01 -5.18
N LEU A 22 6.98 2.36 -5.81
CA LEU A 22 5.57 2.76 -5.66
C LEU A 22 5.07 2.51 -4.23
N GLY A 23 5.48 1.40 -3.61
CA GLY A 23 5.15 1.10 -2.22
C GLY A 23 5.64 2.17 -1.24
N ASP A 24 6.87 2.65 -1.44
CA ASP A 24 7.49 3.70 -0.64
C ASP A 24 6.76 5.05 -0.82
N GLN A 25 6.46 5.43 -2.06
CA GLN A 25 5.70 6.66 -2.36
C GLN A 25 4.30 6.65 -1.76
N VAL A 26 3.59 5.53 -1.85
CA VAL A 26 2.26 5.37 -1.25
C VAL A 26 2.33 5.41 0.28
N SER A 27 3.38 4.83 0.86
CA SER A 27 3.60 4.85 2.31
C SER A 27 3.88 6.26 2.81
N GLU A 28 4.73 7.03 2.11
CA GLU A 28 5.00 8.43 2.40
C GLU A 28 3.73 9.29 2.29
N PHE A 29 2.95 9.12 1.23
CA PHE A 29 1.66 9.79 1.06
C PHE A 29 0.69 9.52 2.23
N HIS A 30 0.60 8.27 2.67
CA HIS A 30 -0.22 7.92 3.83
C HIS A 30 0.29 8.54 5.12
N ARG A 31 1.61 8.58 5.34
CA ARG A 31 2.24 9.23 6.50
C ARG A 31 1.84 10.70 6.55
N ASP A 32 2.01 11.43 5.45
CA ASP A 32 1.71 12.86 5.36
C ASP A 32 0.24 13.18 5.67
N ILE A 33 -0.69 12.35 5.15
CA ILE A 33 -2.12 12.53 5.45
C ILE A 33 -2.41 12.30 6.93
N LEU A 34 -1.84 11.25 7.52
CA LEU A 34 -2.06 10.92 8.93
C LEU A 34 -1.50 12.02 9.82
N GLU A 35 -0.29 12.50 9.56
CA GLU A 35 0.33 13.61 10.30
C GLU A 35 -0.53 14.87 10.24
N ARG A 36 -0.97 15.29 9.04
CA ARG A 36 -1.82 16.48 8.88
C ARG A 36 -3.14 16.34 9.63
N ARG A 37 -3.80 15.19 9.52
CA ARG A 37 -5.09 14.95 10.19
C ARG A 37 -4.94 14.89 11.70
N LEU A 38 -3.92 14.23 12.22
CA LEU A 38 -3.67 14.16 13.66
C LEU A 38 -3.32 15.54 14.23
N ALA A 39 -2.50 16.33 13.54
CA ALA A 39 -2.18 17.70 13.93
C ALA A 39 -3.41 18.61 13.99
N GLN A 40 -4.37 18.43 13.09
CA GLN A 40 -5.61 19.23 13.01
C GLN A 40 -6.75 18.70 13.90
N SER A 41 -6.58 17.53 14.53
CA SER A 41 -7.66 16.84 15.25
C SER A 41 -7.98 17.42 16.63
N GLY A 42 -7.11 18.27 17.19
CA GLY A 42 -7.23 18.75 18.58
C GLY A 42 -7.07 17.64 19.64
N LEU A 43 -6.68 16.43 19.24
CA LEU A 43 -6.47 15.30 20.14
C LEU A 43 -5.20 15.49 20.97
N THR A 44 -5.23 15.00 22.21
CA THR A 44 -4.03 14.85 23.02
C THR A 44 -3.10 13.80 22.43
N ALA A 45 -1.80 13.87 22.73
CA ALA A 45 -0.83 12.88 22.25
C ALA A 45 -1.25 11.43 22.56
N ARG A 46 -1.81 11.19 23.74
CA ARG A 46 -2.30 9.86 24.14
C ARG A 46 -3.46 9.36 23.26
N GLN A 47 -4.36 10.25 22.88
CA GLN A 47 -5.48 9.92 21.99
C GLN A 47 -5.00 9.73 20.54
N GLN A 48 -4.04 10.53 20.09
CA GLN A 48 -3.41 10.34 18.77
C GLN A 48 -2.74 8.97 18.66
N ILE A 49 -1.99 8.57 19.69
CA ILE A 49 -1.38 7.23 19.77
C ILE A 49 -2.45 6.13 19.69
N ALA A 50 -3.52 6.24 20.49
CA ALA A 50 -4.60 5.25 20.48
C ALA A 50 -5.28 5.12 19.11
N VAL A 51 -5.43 6.23 18.37
CA VAL A 51 -5.97 6.20 16.99
C VAL A 51 -5.02 5.48 16.04
N ILE A 52 -3.71 5.74 16.13
CA ILE A 52 -2.71 5.06 15.31
C ILE A 52 -2.74 3.55 15.60
N ASP A 53 -2.75 3.16 16.88
CA ASP A 53 -2.84 1.75 17.29
C ASP A 53 -4.08 1.08 16.70
N GLN A 54 -5.25 1.73 16.76
CA GLN A 54 -6.48 1.19 16.18
C GLN A 54 -6.40 1.01 14.66
N ILE A 55 -5.77 1.94 13.94
CA ILE A 55 -5.56 1.83 12.48
C ILE A 55 -4.66 0.63 12.17
N LEU A 56 -3.59 0.43 12.94
CA LEU A 56 -2.66 -0.69 12.76
C LEU A 56 -3.33 -2.04 13.06
N GLU A 57 -4.09 -2.14 14.15
CA GLU A 57 -4.85 -3.34 14.48
C GLU A 57 -5.91 -3.67 13.42
N GLY A 58 -6.61 -2.66 12.89
CA GLY A 58 -7.55 -2.84 11.79
C GLY A 58 -6.88 -3.35 10.50
N ARG A 59 -5.62 -2.99 10.25
CA ARG A 59 -4.83 -3.53 9.13
C ARG A 59 -4.42 -4.98 9.36
N LYS A 60 -3.86 -5.31 10.53
CA LYS A 60 -3.52 -6.69 10.90
C LYS A 60 -4.73 -7.63 10.79
N ALA A 61 -5.89 -7.20 11.29
CA ALA A 61 -7.13 -7.98 11.19
C ALA A 61 -7.56 -8.25 9.73
N LYS A 62 -7.31 -7.31 8.80
CA LYS A 62 -7.57 -7.50 7.37
C LYS A 62 -6.55 -8.39 6.67
N GLU A 63 -5.30 -8.37 7.10
CA GLU A 63 -4.27 -9.27 6.57
C GLU A 63 -4.55 -10.72 7.00
N HIS A 64 -5.00 -10.93 8.24
CA HIS A 64 -5.38 -12.24 8.74
C HIS A 64 -6.69 -12.78 8.17
N SER A 65 -7.60 -11.92 7.71
CA SER A 65 -8.87 -12.37 7.12
C SER A 65 -8.76 -12.81 5.66
N GLY A 66 -7.57 -12.78 5.06
CA GLY A 66 -7.32 -13.35 3.72
C GLY A 66 -8.01 -12.61 2.57
N LEU A 67 -8.63 -11.45 2.81
CA LEU A 67 -9.21 -10.59 1.78
C LEU A 67 -8.12 -9.89 0.97
N ARG A 68 -7.39 -10.67 0.16
CA ARG A 68 -6.71 -10.17 -1.04
C ARG A 68 -7.79 -10.00 -2.10
N ARG A 69 -8.14 -8.75 -2.42
CA ARG A 69 -8.86 -8.45 -3.67
C ARG A 69 -7.91 -8.59 -4.85
#